data_AF-A0A413PKS6-F1
#
_entry.id   AF-A0A413PKS6-F1
#
_cell.length_a   1.000
_cell.length_b   1.000
_cell.length_c   1.000
_cell.angle_alpha   90.00
_cell.angle_beta   90.00
_cell.angle_gamma   90.00
#
_symmetry.space_group_name_H-M   'P 1'
#
loop_
_entity.id
_entity.type
_entity.pdbx_description
1 polymer ?
#
loop_
_entity_poly.entity_id
_entity_poly.type
_entity_poly.pdbx_seq_one_letter_code
_entity_poly.pdbx_strand_id
1 'polypeptide(L)'
;MSAGDEEKEILLGINEMVKEFSRQGKNSTQKVYEGYHEWHVWRKSFKDFAQMLFTWDDAELDDINKAVPVRSKNIDFTTPVQADESMVFFDPVYRQIQFENDEDGKPAGKYPDVIHGIRVTEDNSIEVNLFAPDAKSVSVVLENGTEELLYRSKKNDGYWEKTIGNPAEGFNYVTFMVNGTPVVNPAAPVGFGYNRAVNFAEVSERNFSWHELKKTDHGQIHIHYSCDGDGQVSMNYVYTPAGYGEDNCDTGRVCVLECAADERNFCWIHQGKIANIMDNLSGEGRIKGIMIIMADSTISDDIIGNITAIYGIKDSAQKEWFKKGDNESWTSCRHRFVNLMCGIQ
;
A
#
# COMPACT_ATOMS: atom_id res chain seq x y z
N MET A 1 9.22 -16.97 -24.73
CA MET A 1 7.75 -17.09 -24.59
C MET A 1 7.47 -18.20 -23.60
N SER A 2 6.49 -18.03 -22.72
CA SER A 2 6.13 -19.06 -21.75
C SER A 2 4.65 -19.04 -21.42
N ALA A 3 4.15 -20.17 -20.92
CA ALA A 3 2.77 -20.35 -20.48
C ALA A 3 2.65 -21.51 -19.47
N GLY A 4 1.49 -21.60 -18.85
CA GLY A 4 1.04 -22.74 -18.07
C GLY A 4 0.72 -23.95 -18.96
N ASP A 5 0.88 -25.17 -18.45
CA ASP A 5 0.55 -26.41 -19.16
C ASP A 5 -0.95 -26.60 -19.38
N GLU A 6 -1.78 -25.96 -18.56
CA GLU A 6 -3.23 -25.96 -18.69
C GLU A 6 -3.76 -24.88 -19.67
N GLU A 7 -2.91 -23.94 -20.12
CA GLU A 7 -3.26 -22.85 -21.04
C GLU A 7 -3.22 -23.27 -22.52
N LYS A 8 -4.02 -24.28 -22.89
CA LYS A 8 -3.94 -24.97 -24.18
C LYS A 8 -3.99 -24.05 -25.42
N GLU A 9 -4.84 -23.02 -25.41
CA GLU A 9 -4.95 -22.07 -26.52
C GLU A 9 -3.71 -21.17 -26.64
N ILE A 10 -3.18 -20.70 -25.51
CA ILE A 10 -1.96 -19.88 -25.48
C ILE A 10 -0.76 -20.72 -25.91
N LEU A 11 -0.67 -21.98 -25.47
CA LEU A 11 0.37 -22.91 -25.90
C LEU A 11 0.34 -23.15 -27.41
N LEU A 12 -0.85 -23.31 -28.00
CA LEU A 12 -1.00 -23.41 -29.45
C LEU A 12 -0.45 -22.15 -30.15
N GLY A 13 -0.86 -20.96 -29.70
CA GLY A 13 -0.36 -19.70 -30.25
C GLY A 13 1.15 -19.53 -30.10
N ILE A 14 1.72 -19.89 -28.94
CA ILE A 14 3.18 -19.87 -28.71
C ILE A 14 3.88 -20.81 -29.69
N ASN A 15 3.37 -22.03 -29.87
CA ASN A 15 3.97 -23.00 -30.79
C ASN A 15 3.99 -22.48 -32.24
N GLU A 16 2.93 -21.78 -32.67
CA GLU A 16 2.88 -21.14 -33.99
C GLU A 16 3.88 -19.99 -34.12
N MET A 17 3.96 -19.12 -33.10
CA MET A 17 4.92 -18.01 -33.07
C MET A 17 6.37 -18.49 -33.07
N VAL A 18 6.71 -19.54 -32.32
CA VAL A 18 8.06 -20.14 -32.31
C VAL A 18 8.44 -20.63 -33.71
N LYS A 19 7.52 -21.30 -34.41
CA LYS A 19 7.75 -21.77 -35.78
C LYS A 19 7.99 -20.60 -36.73
N GLU A 20 7.21 -19.53 -36.61
CA GLU A 20 7.35 -18.36 -37.47
C GLU A 20 8.65 -17.59 -37.19
N PHE A 21 9.05 -17.43 -35.92
CA PHE A 21 10.35 -16.85 -35.58
C PHE A 21 11.51 -17.68 -36.11
N SER A 22 11.45 -19.00 -35.98
CA SER A 22 12.45 -19.90 -36.56
C SER A 22 12.53 -19.74 -38.08
N ARG A 23 11.39 -19.63 -38.78
CA ARG A 23 11.34 -19.39 -40.24
C ARG A 23 12.00 -18.06 -40.64
N GLN A 24 11.89 -17.04 -39.79
CA GLN A 24 12.53 -15.74 -40.00
C GLN A 24 14.00 -15.70 -39.54
N GLY A 25 14.57 -16.83 -39.09
CA GLY A 25 15.94 -16.87 -38.55
C GLY A 25 16.09 -16.15 -37.20
N LYS A 26 15.00 -15.93 -36.46
CA LYS A 26 15.01 -15.31 -35.14
C LYS A 26 15.07 -16.37 -34.05
N ASN A 27 15.91 -16.15 -33.05
CA ASN A 27 15.98 -17.01 -31.88
C ASN A 27 14.75 -16.83 -30.99
N SER A 28 14.17 -17.94 -30.55
CA SER A 28 13.06 -17.95 -29.61
C SER A 28 13.15 -19.16 -28.68
N THR A 29 12.94 -18.94 -27.39
CA THR A 29 12.88 -20.02 -26.38
C THR A 29 11.44 -20.14 -25.87
N GLN A 30 10.95 -21.37 -25.81
CA GLN A 30 9.66 -21.72 -25.21
C GLN A 30 9.88 -22.40 -23.85
N LYS A 31 9.08 -22.02 -22.86
CA LYS A 31 9.02 -22.68 -21.55
C LYS A 31 7.56 -22.94 -21.18
N VAL A 32 7.30 -24.08 -20.56
CA VAL A 32 5.97 -24.45 -20.06
C VAL A 32 6.11 -24.83 -18.60
N TYR A 33 5.19 -24.35 -17.77
CA TYR A 33 5.19 -24.59 -16.32
C TYR A 33 3.84 -25.13 -15.87
N GLU A 34 3.82 -25.91 -14.79
CA GLU A 34 2.57 -26.40 -14.19
C GLU A 34 1.67 -25.24 -13.72
N GLY A 35 0.41 -25.22 -14.19
CA GLY A 35 -0.64 -24.30 -13.76
C GLY A 35 -1.41 -23.60 -14.90
N TYR A 36 -2.34 -22.71 -14.52
CA TYR A 36 -3.08 -21.82 -15.42
C TYR A 36 -2.42 -20.42 -15.50
N HIS A 37 -3.15 -19.42 -16.00
CA HIS A 37 -2.73 -18.01 -16.03
C HIS A 37 -2.63 -17.37 -14.63
N GLU A 38 -1.72 -17.86 -13.80
CA GLU A 38 -1.63 -17.51 -12.38
C GLU A 38 -0.20 -17.18 -11.94
N TRP A 39 -0.08 -16.53 -10.77
CA TRP A 39 1.20 -16.03 -10.25
C TRP A 39 2.29 -17.11 -10.13
N HIS A 40 1.94 -18.38 -9.91
CA HIS A 40 2.90 -19.48 -9.86
C HIS A 40 3.62 -19.70 -11.20
N VAL A 41 2.88 -19.66 -12.31
CA VAL A 41 3.43 -19.76 -13.67
C VAL A 41 4.21 -18.50 -14.03
N TRP A 42 3.69 -17.32 -13.67
CA TRP A 42 4.32 -16.04 -13.94
C TRP A 42 5.67 -15.86 -13.21
N ARG A 43 5.77 -16.28 -11.94
CA ARG A 43 7.04 -16.22 -11.18
C ARG A 43 8.14 -17.07 -11.84
N LYS A 44 7.81 -18.29 -12.28
CA LYS A 44 8.75 -19.18 -12.96
C LYS A 44 9.16 -18.62 -14.33
N SER A 45 8.18 -18.11 -15.07
CA SER A 45 8.39 -17.44 -16.36
C SER A 45 9.31 -16.23 -16.24
N PHE A 46 9.07 -15.36 -15.26
CA PHE A 46 9.88 -14.17 -15.03
C PHE A 46 11.31 -14.51 -14.62
N LYS A 47 11.50 -15.51 -13.74
CA LYS A 47 12.83 -15.99 -13.36
C LYS A 47 13.67 -16.36 -14.59
N ASP A 48 13.13 -17.21 -15.47
CA ASP A 48 13.87 -17.66 -16.66
C ASP A 48 14.06 -16.50 -17.67
N PHE A 49 13.08 -15.59 -17.81
CA PHE A 49 13.20 -14.42 -18.68
C PHE A 49 14.23 -13.41 -18.19
N ALA A 50 14.26 -13.11 -16.89
CA ALA A 50 15.22 -12.19 -16.28
C ALA A 50 16.67 -12.67 -16.49
N GLN A 51 16.91 -13.98 -16.40
CA GLN A 51 18.23 -14.58 -16.70
C GLN A 51 18.66 -14.39 -18.16
N MET A 52 17.72 -14.22 -19.08
CA MET A 52 18.03 -13.92 -20.49
C MET A 52 18.33 -12.43 -20.72
N LEU A 53 17.73 -11.54 -19.93
CA LEU A 53 17.95 -10.09 -20.04
C LEU A 53 19.24 -9.65 -19.33
N PHE A 54 19.49 -10.20 -18.15
CA PHE A 54 20.60 -9.83 -17.29
C PHE A 54 21.66 -10.92 -17.34
N THR A 55 22.39 -10.98 -18.45
CA THR A 55 23.62 -11.77 -18.56
C THR A 55 24.76 -10.88 -18.11
N TRP A 56 25.34 -11.20 -16.95
CA TRP A 56 26.43 -10.43 -16.39
C TRP A 56 27.73 -10.80 -17.11
N ASP A 57 28.18 -9.96 -18.03
CA ASP A 57 29.61 -9.86 -18.31
C ASP A 57 30.20 -8.86 -17.31
N ASP A 58 31.36 -9.16 -16.73
CA ASP A 58 32.00 -8.40 -15.64
C ASP A 58 32.29 -6.90 -15.96
N ALA A 59 31.97 -6.44 -17.18
CA ALA A 59 32.19 -5.07 -17.66
C ALA A 59 30.98 -4.12 -17.50
N GLU A 60 29.76 -4.61 -17.19
CA GLU A 60 28.54 -3.78 -17.17
C GLU A 60 28.15 -3.18 -15.80
N LEU A 61 28.98 -3.40 -14.76
CA LEU A 61 28.79 -2.83 -13.42
C LEU A 61 28.89 -1.29 -13.36
N ASP A 62 29.43 -0.64 -14.40
CA ASP A 62 29.59 0.81 -14.47
C ASP A 62 28.30 1.58 -14.82
N ASP A 63 27.29 0.94 -15.42
CA ASP A 63 26.04 1.62 -15.82
C ASP A 63 24.97 1.65 -14.73
N ILE A 64 25.12 0.86 -13.66
CA ILE A 64 24.24 0.89 -12.47
C ILE A 64 24.37 2.24 -11.73
N ASN A 65 25.51 2.93 -11.86
CA ASN A 65 25.74 4.25 -11.26
C ASN A 65 25.13 5.42 -12.06
N LYS A 66 24.36 5.17 -13.12
CA LYS A 66 23.70 6.20 -13.95
C LYS A 66 22.18 6.13 -13.92
N ALA A 67 21.59 5.68 -12.82
CA ALA A 67 20.14 5.72 -12.64
C ALA A 67 19.63 7.17 -12.79
N VAL A 68 18.85 7.40 -13.84
CA VAL A 68 18.30 8.72 -14.17
C VAL A 68 17.20 9.07 -13.16
N PRO A 69 17.12 10.32 -12.65
CA PRO A 69 16.01 10.74 -11.80
C PRO A 69 14.68 10.58 -12.54
N VAL A 70 13.76 9.82 -11.94
CA VAL A 70 12.40 9.64 -12.45
C VAL A 70 11.67 10.98 -12.32
N ARG A 71 11.45 11.66 -13.45
CA ARG A 71 10.57 12.84 -13.49
C ARG A 71 9.12 12.38 -13.29
N SER A 72 8.50 12.84 -12.22
CA SER A 72 7.06 12.67 -12.00
C SER A 72 6.28 13.40 -13.10
N LYS A 73 5.29 12.71 -13.69
CA LYS A 73 4.30 13.35 -14.56
C LYS A 73 3.20 13.96 -13.68
N ASN A 74 2.66 15.11 -14.10
CA ASN A 74 1.49 15.72 -13.46
C ASN A 74 0.35 14.70 -13.40
N ILE A 75 -0.08 14.36 -12.18
CA ILE A 75 -1.24 13.51 -11.91
C ILE A 75 -2.48 14.40 -11.88
N ASP A 76 -3.56 13.93 -12.51
CA ASP A 76 -4.88 14.56 -12.46
C ASP A 76 -5.59 14.15 -11.16
N PHE A 77 -5.88 15.12 -10.29
CA PHE A 77 -6.40 14.92 -8.93
C PHE A 77 -7.94 14.93 -8.85
N THR A 78 -8.65 14.86 -9.98
CA THR A 78 -10.13 14.99 -10.00
C THR A 78 -10.89 13.72 -9.57
N THR A 79 -10.19 12.65 -9.16
CA THR A 79 -10.82 11.39 -8.71
C THR A 79 -10.63 11.22 -7.19
N PRO A 80 -11.63 10.74 -6.40
CA PRO A 80 -11.57 10.56 -4.94
C PRO A 80 -10.48 9.61 -4.40
N VAL A 81 -9.57 9.16 -5.26
CA VAL A 81 -8.52 8.15 -5.05
C VAL A 81 -7.55 8.55 -3.92
N GLN A 82 -7.50 9.83 -3.52
CA GLN A 82 -6.62 10.33 -2.45
C GLN A 82 -6.97 9.78 -1.06
N ALA A 83 -8.21 9.39 -0.81
CA ALA A 83 -8.63 8.85 0.50
C ALA A 83 -8.38 7.34 0.65
N ASP A 84 -8.29 6.61 -0.48
CA ASP A 84 -8.33 5.15 -0.56
C ASP A 84 -6.95 4.47 -0.60
N GLU A 85 -5.88 5.14 -0.12
CA GLU A 85 -4.48 4.65 -0.01
C GLU A 85 -4.30 3.43 0.96
N SER A 86 -5.29 2.56 1.00
CA SER A 86 -5.32 1.28 1.68
C SER A 86 -4.30 0.29 1.12
N MET A 87 -4.01 -0.75 1.88
CA MET A 87 -3.07 -1.81 1.47
C MET A 87 -3.51 -2.56 0.19
N VAL A 88 -4.79 -2.47 -0.17
CA VAL A 88 -5.38 -3.10 -1.37
C VAL A 88 -5.67 -2.11 -2.50
N PHE A 89 -5.06 -0.91 -2.48
CA PHE A 89 -5.29 0.20 -3.41
C PHE A 89 -5.36 -0.16 -4.91
N PHE A 90 -4.57 -1.13 -5.38
CA PHE A 90 -4.48 -1.50 -6.80
C PHE A 90 -5.46 -2.57 -7.26
N ASP A 91 -6.19 -3.18 -6.33
CA ASP A 91 -7.30 -4.08 -6.61
C ASP A 91 -8.47 -3.57 -5.79
N PRO A 92 -9.33 -2.70 -6.33
CA PRO A 92 -10.60 -2.43 -5.67
C PRO A 92 -11.34 -3.76 -5.62
N VAL A 93 -11.15 -4.53 -4.56
CA VAL A 93 -11.72 -5.88 -4.36
C VAL A 93 -13.25 -5.83 -4.47
N TYR A 94 -13.82 -4.63 -4.31
CA TYR A 94 -15.22 -4.30 -4.54
C TYR A 94 -15.63 -4.28 -6.02
N ARG A 95 -14.74 -3.95 -6.95
CA ARG A 95 -14.97 -3.99 -8.41
C ARG A 95 -14.58 -5.35 -8.99
N GLN A 96 -15.14 -6.44 -8.47
CA GLN A 96 -15.04 -7.70 -9.19
C GLN A 96 -15.68 -7.55 -10.58
N ILE A 97 -14.99 -8.00 -11.63
CA ILE A 97 -15.61 -8.12 -12.96
C ILE A 97 -16.84 -9.02 -12.80
N GLN A 98 -18.01 -8.47 -13.07
CA GLN A 98 -19.17 -9.28 -13.33
C GLN A 98 -19.12 -9.67 -14.80
N PHE A 99 -18.95 -10.96 -15.06
CA PHE A 99 -19.05 -11.53 -16.40
C PHE A 99 -20.54 -11.55 -16.82
N GLU A 100 -21.08 -10.36 -17.08
CA GLU A 100 -22.35 -10.22 -17.75
C GLU A 100 -22.19 -10.50 -19.24
N ASN A 101 -23.28 -10.79 -19.93
CA ASN A 101 -23.30 -10.81 -21.38
C ASN A 101 -23.79 -9.46 -21.92
N ASP A 102 -23.28 -9.04 -23.07
CA ASP A 102 -23.82 -7.89 -23.81
C ASP A 102 -25.22 -8.19 -24.39
N GLU A 103 -25.80 -7.22 -25.11
CA GLU A 103 -27.12 -7.37 -25.75
C GLU A 103 -27.18 -8.53 -26.77
N ASP A 104 -26.02 -9.00 -27.26
CA ASP A 104 -25.88 -10.13 -28.18
C ASP A 104 -25.59 -11.46 -27.46
N GLY A 105 -25.49 -11.47 -26.13
CA GLY A 105 -25.17 -12.67 -25.36
C GLY A 105 -23.67 -13.00 -25.28
N LYS A 106 -22.77 -12.08 -25.66
CA LYS A 106 -21.32 -12.29 -25.59
C LYS A 106 -20.79 -11.89 -24.22
N PRO A 107 -19.83 -12.63 -23.63
CA PRO A 107 -19.21 -12.24 -22.37
C PRO A 107 -18.61 -10.83 -22.47
N ALA A 108 -19.18 -9.90 -21.71
CA ALA A 108 -18.75 -8.52 -21.57
C ALA A 108 -18.58 -8.27 -20.07
N GLY A 109 -17.35 -8.45 -19.58
CA GLY A 109 -17.02 -8.13 -18.21
C GLY A 109 -17.34 -6.65 -17.93
N LYS A 110 -18.27 -6.40 -17.01
CA LYS A 110 -18.57 -5.05 -16.51
C LYS A 110 -18.05 -4.91 -15.10
N TYR A 111 -17.61 -3.70 -14.79
CA TYR A 111 -17.37 -3.25 -13.43
C TYR A 111 -18.63 -2.52 -12.96
N PRO A 112 -19.57 -3.21 -12.27
CA PRO A 112 -20.74 -2.53 -11.74
C PRO A 112 -20.31 -1.49 -10.70
N ASP A 113 -21.05 -0.38 -10.66
CA ASP A 113 -20.93 0.56 -9.55
C ASP A 113 -21.50 -0.12 -8.30
N VAL A 114 -20.61 -0.50 -7.39
CA VAL A 114 -20.94 -1.23 -6.16
C VAL A 114 -21.12 -0.26 -5.01
N ILE A 115 -22.08 -0.60 -4.15
CA ILE A 115 -22.31 0.15 -2.91
C ILE A 115 -21.06 0.06 -2.05
N HIS A 116 -20.47 1.22 -1.75
CA HIS A 116 -19.25 1.30 -0.96
C HIS A 116 -19.54 0.91 0.49
N GLY A 117 -18.71 0.03 1.03
CA GLY A 117 -18.87 -0.49 2.37
C GLY A 117 -18.67 0.57 3.46
N ILE A 118 -17.78 1.53 3.20
CA ILE A 118 -17.59 2.75 3.99
C ILE A 118 -17.45 3.91 3.01
N ARG A 119 -18.15 5.01 3.28
CA ARG A 119 -17.99 6.27 2.57
C ARG A 119 -18.03 7.42 3.57
N VAL A 120 -17.07 8.34 3.47
CA VAL A 120 -17.13 9.61 4.20
C VAL A 120 -17.86 10.63 3.33
N THR A 121 -18.86 11.29 3.88
CA THR A 121 -19.67 12.31 3.19
C THR A 121 -19.07 13.70 3.34
N GLU A 122 -19.53 14.68 2.55
CA GLU A 122 -19.01 16.05 2.55
C GLU A 122 -19.18 16.78 3.90
N ASP A 123 -20.15 16.37 4.71
CA ASP A 123 -20.38 16.87 6.07
C ASP A 123 -19.58 16.10 7.14
N ASN A 124 -18.60 15.29 6.72
CA ASN A 124 -17.77 14.42 7.56
C ASN A 124 -18.55 13.31 8.31
N SER A 125 -19.76 12.95 7.89
CA SER A 125 -20.43 11.75 8.40
C SER A 125 -19.82 10.48 7.76
N ILE A 126 -19.95 9.33 8.43
CA ILE A 126 -19.53 8.02 7.89
C ILE A 126 -20.79 7.23 7.51
N GLU A 127 -20.98 6.98 6.22
CA GLU A 127 -21.93 5.99 5.72
C GLU A 127 -21.28 4.61 5.71
N VAL A 128 -21.95 3.63 6.32
CA VAL A 128 -21.54 2.23 6.33
C VAL A 128 -22.59 1.37 5.64
N ASN A 129 -22.14 0.43 4.81
CA ASN A 129 -22.98 -0.53 4.09
C ASN A 129 -22.36 -1.93 4.14
N LEU A 130 -23.16 -2.97 4.35
CA LEU A 130 -22.68 -4.36 4.29
C LEU A 130 -23.74 -5.27 3.67
N PHE A 131 -23.36 -6.03 2.65
CA PHE A 131 -24.20 -7.10 2.12
C PHE A 131 -24.14 -8.33 3.05
N ALA A 132 -25.24 -8.62 3.73
CA ALA A 132 -25.35 -9.76 4.63
C ALA A 132 -26.83 -10.20 4.73
N PRO A 133 -27.39 -10.79 3.65
CA PRO A 133 -28.84 -10.99 3.51
C PRO A 133 -29.43 -11.89 4.61
N ASP A 134 -28.68 -12.90 5.04
CA ASP A 134 -29.13 -13.88 6.04
C ASP A 134 -28.74 -13.51 7.49
N ALA A 135 -28.09 -12.37 7.69
CA ALA A 135 -27.71 -11.93 9.03
C ALA A 135 -28.94 -11.64 9.90
N LYS A 136 -28.82 -11.89 11.21
CA LYS A 136 -29.85 -11.56 12.21
C LYS A 136 -29.59 -10.18 12.81
N SER A 137 -28.32 -9.83 12.99
CA SER A 137 -27.89 -8.50 13.42
C SER A 137 -26.60 -8.10 12.72
N VAL A 138 -26.49 -6.82 12.41
CA VAL A 138 -25.26 -6.20 11.93
C VAL A 138 -25.03 -4.90 12.70
N SER A 139 -23.81 -4.68 13.15
CA SER A 139 -23.35 -3.45 13.79
C SER A 139 -21.95 -3.08 13.32
N VAL A 140 -21.52 -1.86 13.63
CA VAL A 140 -20.12 -1.47 13.54
C VAL A 140 -19.64 -0.99 14.90
N VAL A 141 -18.43 -1.36 15.27
CA VAL A 141 -17.73 -0.86 16.45
C VAL A 141 -16.67 0.13 15.98
N LEU A 142 -16.80 1.38 16.44
CA LEU A 142 -15.86 2.46 16.14
C LEU A 142 -14.63 2.39 17.06
N GLU A 143 -13.56 3.08 16.69
CA GLU A 143 -12.30 3.12 17.45
C GLU A 143 -12.48 3.52 18.92
N ASN A 144 -13.43 4.41 19.22
CA ASN A 144 -13.75 4.82 20.59
C ASN A 144 -14.56 3.78 21.40
N GLY A 145 -14.82 2.60 20.82
CA GLY A 145 -15.59 1.51 21.43
C GLY A 145 -17.11 1.63 21.27
N THR A 146 -17.62 2.69 20.62
CA THR A 146 -19.05 2.85 20.38
C THR A 146 -19.54 1.82 19.39
N GLU A 147 -20.58 1.06 19.76
CA GLU A 147 -21.24 0.12 18.86
C GLU A 147 -22.52 0.75 18.27
N GLU A 148 -22.59 0.79 16.95
CA GLU A 148 -23.70 1.33 16.20
C GLU A 148 -24.42 0.20 15.44
N LEU A 149 -25.66 -0.11 15.85
CA LEU A 149 -26.51 -1.08 15.13
C LEU A 149 -26.91 -0.53 13.75
N LEU A 150 -26.74 -1.33 12.70
CA LEU A 150 -27.18 -1.02 11.33
C LEU A 150 -28.62 -1.47 11.12
N TYR A 151 -29.29 -0.85 10.15
CA TYR A 151 -30.65 -1.22 9.74
C TYR A 151 -30.65 -1.87 8.36
N ARG A 152 -31.64 -2.72 8.10
CA ARG A 152 -31.89 -3.28 6.76
C ARG A 152 -32.16 -2.13 5.78
N SER A 153 -31.43 -2.10 4.67
CA SER A 153 -31.63 -1.10 3.62
C SER A 153 -33.02 -1.25 3.03
N LYS A 154 -33.68 -0.11 2.79
CA LYS A 154 -34.99 -0.08 2.10
C LYS A 154 -34.86 -0.09 0.58
N LYS A 155 -33.68 0.26 0.06
CA LYS A 155 -33.43 0.44 -1.37
C LYS A 155 -32.64 -0.72 -1.96
N ASN A 156 -31.76 -1.34 -1.17
CA ASN A 156 -30.84 -2.36 -1.62
C ASN A 156 -31.09 -3.66 -0.83
N ASP A 157 -31.83 -4.59 -1.42
CA ASP A 157 -32.16 -5.85 -0.74
C ASP A 157 -30.89 -6.62 -0.32
N GLY A 158 -30.94 -7.25 0.85
CA GLY A 158 -29.80 -7.94 1.45
C GLY A 158 -28.72 -7.05 2.09
N TYR A 159 -28.77 -5.72 1.91
CA TYR A 159 -27.83 -4.80 2.56
C TYR A 159 -28.30 -4.33 3.94
N TRP A 160 -27.31 -4.06 4.77
CA TRP A 160 -27.41 -3.34 6.03
C TRP A 160 -26.72 -2.00 5.88
N GLU A 161 -27.31 -0.92 6.37
CA GLU A 161 -26.77 0.43 6.20
C GLU A 161 -26.96 1.29 7.46
N LYS A 162 -26.10 2.31 7.62
CA LYS A 162 -26.26 3.39 8.60
C LYS A 162 -25.40 4.60 8.23
N THR A 163 -25.88 5.79 8.58
CA THR A 163 -25.07 7.01 8.59
C THR A 163 -24.74 7.39 10.03
N ILE A 164 -23.45 7.50 10.34
CA ILE A 164 -22.89 7.87 11.64
C ILE A 164 -22.47 9.33 11.55
N GLY A 165 -23.17 10.19 12.29
CA GLY A 165 -22.89 11.63 12.32
C GLY A 165 -21.83 12.00 13.36
N ASN A 166 -21.09 13.08 13.08
CA ASN A 166 -20.04 13.63 13.95
C ASN A 166 -19.00 12.60 14.46
N PRO A 167 -18.39 11.77 13.58
CA PRO A 167 -17.28 10.92 13.96
C PRO A 167 -16.04 11.75 14.34
N ALA A 168 -15.03 11.11 14.92
CA ALA A 168 -13.74 11.77 15.15
C ALA A 168 -13.06 12.09 13.80
N GLU A 169 -12.35 13.22 13.74
CA GLU A 169 -11.57 13.60 12.55
C GLU A 169 -10.34 12.68 12.38
N GLY A 170 -9.88 12.54 11.14
CA GLY A 170 -8.73 11.74 10.74
C GLY A 170 -9.04 10.25 10.60
N PHE A 171 -8.06 9.43 10.95
CA PHE A 171 -8.13 7.98 10.80
C PHE A 171 -8.98 7.35 11.91
N ASN A 172 -9.97 6.54 11.53
CA ASN A 172 -10.86 5.84 12.43
C ASN A 172 -10.92 4.34 12.08
N TYR A 173 -10.56 3.45 13.02
CA TYR A 173 -10.88 2.03 12.85
C TYR A 173 -12.39 1.78 12.90
N VAL A 174 -12.88 0.91 12.00
CA VAL A 174 -14.27 0.48 11.91
C VAL A 174 -14.33 -1.05 11.85
N THR A 175 -14.84 -1.69 12.91
CA THR A 175 -15.03 -3.14 12.92
C THR A 175 -16.48 -3.48 12.63
N PHE A 176 -16.75 -4.11 11.49
CA PHE A 176 -18.08 -4.69 11.22
C PHE A 176 -18.29 -5.92 12.09
N MET A 177 -19.49 -6.05 12.64
CA MET A 177 -19.93 -7.17 13.45
C MET A 177 -21.17 -7.78 12.82
N VAL A 178 -21.14 -9.08 12.52
CA VAL A 178 -22.29 -9.83 11.98
C VAL A 178 -22.64 -10.93 12.96
N ASN A 179 -23.86 -10.90 13.51
CA ASN A 179 -24.29 -11.83 14.56
C ASN A 179 -23.30 -11.92 15.74
N GLY A 180 -22.66 -10.80 16.10
CA GLY A 180 -21.63 -10.73 17.16
C GLY A 180 -20.23 -11.20 16.75
N THR A 181 -20.00 -11.56 15.49
CA THR A 181 -18.68 -11.97 14.98
C THR A 181 -18.02 -10.81 14.22
N PRO A 182 -16.77 -10.44 14.53
CA PRO A 182 -16.04 -9.43 13.76
C PRO A 182 -15.74 -9.94 12.36
N VAL A 183 -16.04 -9.12 11.36
CA VAL A 183 -15.79 -9.42 9.93
C VAL A 183 -15.10 -8.25 9.25
N VAL A 184 -14.36 -8.54 8.19
CA VAL A 184 -13.83 -7.52 7.27
C VAL A 184 -14.81 -7.38 6.12
N ASN A 185 -15.25 -6.16 5.86
CA ASN A 185 -16.06 -5.81 4.71
C ASN A 185 -15.13 -5.56 3.51
N PRO A 186 -15.10 -6.43 2.48
CA PRO A 186 -14.25 -6.24 1.32
C PRO A 186 -14.68 -5.05 0.44
N ALA A 187 -15.88 -4.51 0.68
CA ALA A 187 -16.37 -3.32 0.00
C ALA A 187 -15.90 -2.00 0.64
N ALA A 188 -15.14 -2.05 1.72
CA ALA A 188 -14.65 -0.89 2.45
C ALA A 188 -13.10 -0.86 2.49
N PRO A 189 -12.46 0.30 2.71
CA PRO A 189 -11.01 0.38 2.89
C PRO A 189 -10.53 -0.57 3.97
N VAL A 190 -9.42 -1.28 3.73
CA VAL A 190 -8.83 -2.25 4.66
C VAL A 190 -7.45 -1.79 5.10
N GLY A 191 -7.26 -1.71 6.40
CA GLY A 191 -5.99 -1.47 7.07
C GLY A 191 -5.58 -2.65 7.95
N PHE A 192 -4.63 -2.41 8.84
CA PHE A 192 -4.17 -3.38 9.82
C PHE A 192 -4.08 -2.72 11.20
N GLY A 193 -4.62 -3.39 12.22
CA GLY A 193 -4.64 -2.96 13.61
C GLY A 193 -5.23 -4.06 14.48
N TYR A 194 -5.04 -4.03 15.80
CA TYR A 194 -5.48 -5.11 16.70
C TYR A 194 -4.96 -6.51 16.28
N ASN A 195 -3.76 -6.56 15.68
CA ASN A 195 -3.15 -7.75 15.08
C ASN A 195 -4.00 -8.45 14.00
N ARG A 196 -4.85 -7.71 13.27
CA ARG A 196 -5.67 -8.25 12.19
C ARG A 196 -5.94 -7.23 11.09
N ALA A 197 -6.43 -7.72 9.94
CA ALA A 197 -7.08 -6.85 8.97
C ALA A 197 -8.36 -6.26 9.57
N VAL A 198 -8.56 -4.96 9.37
CA VAL A 198 -9.70 -4.20 9.91
C VAL A 198 -10.06 -3.07 8.95
N ASN A 199 -11.35 -2.76 8.81
CA ASN A 199 -11.75 -1.65 7.99
C ASN A 199 -11.46 -0.31 8.68
N PHE A 200 -11.40 0.77 7.92
CA PHE A 200 -11.23 2.11 8.47
C PHE A 200 -12.01 3.16 7.67
N ALA A 201 -12.19 4.33 8.27
CA ALA A 201 -12.65 5.54 7.63
C ALA A 201 -11.61 6.64 7.82
N GLU A 202 -11.27 7.37 6.74
CA GLU A 202 -10.42 8.55 6.79
C GLU A 202 -11.32 9.80 6.71
N VAL A 203 -11.63 10.38 7.86
CA VAL A 203 -12.47 11.57 7.97
C VAL A 203 -11.60 12.81 7.82
N SER A 204 -12.00 13.76 6.98
CA SER A 204 -11.18 14.96 6.73
C SER A 204 -10.99 15.79 8.00
N GLU A 205 -9.75 16.22 8.26
CA GLU A 205 -9.41 17.07 9.39
C GLU A 205 -9.44 18.55 8.99
N ARG A 206 -10.02 19.42 9.84
CA ARG A 206 -10.18 20.85 9.47
C ARG A 206 -8.87 21.63 9.48
N ASN A 207 -7.94 21.26 10.36
CA ASN A 207 -6.73 22.03 10.65
C ASN A 207 -5.44 21.24 10.39
N PHE A 208 -5.52 20.09 9.73
CA PHE A 208 -4.37 19.22 9.49
C PHE A 208 -4.48 18.52 8.14
N SER A 209 -3.60 18.85 7.21
CA SER A 209 -3.60 18.26 5.85
C SER A 209 -2.23 17.75 5.43
N TRP A 210 -1.29 17.57 6.38
CA TRP A 210 0.06 17.12 6.05
C TRP A 210 0.09 15.70 5.49
N HIS A 211 -0.87 14.85 5.87
CA HIS A 211 -0.95 13.47 5.42
C HIS A 211 -1.63 13.32 4.05
N GLU A 212 -2.21 14.38 3.50
CA GLU A 212 -2.87 14.35 2.19
C GLU A 212 -1.84 14.32 1.06
N LEU A 213 -2.16 13.59 -0.01
CA LEU A 213 -1.37 13.60 -1.23
C LEU A 213 -1.52 14.95 -1.95
N LYS A 214 -0.45 15.76 -2.00
CA LYS A 214 -0.46 17.08 -2.66
C LYS A 214 0.50 17.11 -3.84
N LYS A 215 0.39 18.16 -4.66
CA LYS A 215 1.35 18.46 -5.72
C LYS A 215 2.65 19.00 -5.11
N THR A 216 3.60 18.11 -4.85
CA THR A 216 4.94 18.40 -4.34
C THR A 216 5.96 17.44 -4.97
N ASP A 217 7.24 17.64 -4.71
CA ASP A 217 8.25 16.62 -5.04
C ASP A 217 8.12 15.46 -4.05
N HIS A 218 8.13 14.23 -4.58
CA HIS A 218 7.86 13.02 -3.80
C HIS A 218 9.14 12.23 -3.57
N GLY A 219 9.32 11.78 -2.32
CA GLY A 219 10.33 10.81 -1.95
C GLY A 219 10.00 9.39 -2.44
N GLN A 220 10.74 8.41 -1.93
CA GLN A 220 10.59 7.01 -2.33
C GLN A 220 10.52 6.12 -1.10
N ILE A 221 9.70 5.08 -1.18
CA ILE A 221 9.65 3.99 -0.20
C ILE A 221 10.38 2.77 -0.77
N HIS A 222 11.32 2.25 0.00
CA HIS A 222 12.14 1.09 -0.33
C HIS A 222 11.82 -0.05 0.63
N ILE A 223 11.76 -1.27 0.11
CA ILE A 223 11.60 -2.48 0.92
C ILE A 223 12.99 -3.08 1.15
N HIS A 224 13.36 -3.27 2.41
CA HIS A 224 14.61 -3.89 2.84
C HIS A 224 14.33 -5.23 3.51
N TYR A 225 15.08 -6.24 3.11
CA TYR A 225 15.06 -7.55 3.75
C TYR A 225 16.34 -7.70 4.58
N SER A 226 16.18 -7.84 5.89
CA SER A 226 17.27 -7.93 6.84
C SER A 226 17.27 -9.30 7.48
N CYS A 227 18.44 -9.93 7.60
CA CYS A 227 18.61 -11.18 8.33
C CYS A 227 19.32 -10.89 9.64
N ASP A 228 18.79 -11.35 10.77
CA ASP A 228 19.49 -11.27 12.04
C ASP A 228 20.55 -12.38 12.20
N GLY A 229 21.28 -12.34 13.32
CA GLY A 229 22.32 -13.32 13.63
C GLY A 229 21.82 -14.75 13.82
N ASP A 230 20.53 -14.94 14.07
CA ASP A 230 19.87 -16.24 14.24
C ASP A 230 19.25 -16.77 12.92
N GLY A 231 19.41 -16.02 11.82
CA GLY A 231 18.91 -16.41 10.50
C GLY A 231 17.46 -16.02 10.23
N GLN A 232 16.82 -15.24 11.11
CA GLN A 232 15.45 -14.77 10.90
C GLN A 232 15.46 -13.57 9.95
N VAL A 233 14.67 -13.68 8.88
CA VAL A 233 14.48 -12.61 7.90
C VAL A 233 13.32 -11.72 8.34
N SER A 234 13.59 -10.43 8.45
CA SER A 234 12.62 -9.36 8.67
C SER A 234 12.53 -8.46 7.45
N MET A 235 11.38 -7.85 7.24
CA MET A 235 11.14 -6.87 6.20
C MET A 235 11.00 -5.51 6.87
N ASN A 236 11.70 -4.49 6.38
CA ASN A 236 11.67 -3.12 6.86
C ASN A 236 11.37 -2.17 5.70
N TYR A 237 10.80 -1.00 5.99
CA TYR A 237 10.54 0.01 4.98
C TYR A 237 11.39 1.23 5.23
N VAL A 238 11.96 1.80 4.18
CA VAL A 238 12.76 3.03 4.27
C VAL A 238 12.15 4.08 3.37
N TYR A 239 11.88 5.27 3.90
CA TYR A 239 11.59 6.44 3.10
C TYR A 239 12.86 7.26 2.88
N THR A 240 13.17 7.58 1.63
CA THR A 240 14.19 8.55 1.24
C THR A 240 13.53 9.83 0.72
N PRO A 241 14.02 11.02 1.11
CA PRO A 241 13.44 12.29 0.70
C PRO A 241 13.54 12.50 -0.82
N ALA A 242 12.67 13.37 -1.36
CA ALA A 242 12.79 13.84 -2.73
C ALA A 242 14.20 14.40 -3.00
N GLY A 243 14.76 14.10 -4.18
CA GLY A 243 16.12 14.48 -4.55
C GLY A 243 17.23 13.62 -3.93
N TYR A 244 16.90 12.55 -3.18
CA TYR A 244 17.91 11.58 -2.73
C TYR A 244 18.74 11.04 -3.89
N GLY A 245 20.08 11.06 -3.75
CA GLY A 245 21.03 10.70 -4.80
C GLY A 245 21.54 11.87 -5.66
N GLU A 246 21.00 13.08 -5.48
CA GLU A 246 21.55 14.30 -6.08
C GLU A 246 22.66 14.92 -5.20
N ASP A 247 23.64 15.58 -5.82
CA ASP A 247 24.84 16.15 -5.16
C ASP A 247 24.55 17.07 -3.95
N ASN A 248 23.33 17.61 -3.85
CA ASN A 248 22.92 18.57 -2.81
C ASN A 248 21.90 18.00 -1.80
N CYS A 249 21.57 16.71 -1.84
CA CYS A 249 20.65 16.12 -0.88
C CYS A 249 21.39 15.78 0.43
N ASP A 250 21.17 16.60 1.46
CA ASP A 250 21.70 16.33 2.80
C ASP A 250 20.84 15.26 3.50
N THR A 251 21.31 14.02 3.56
CA THR A 251 20.66 12.94 4.32
C THR A 251 21.30 12.66 5.66
N GLY A 252 22.02 13.62 6.26
CA GLY A 252 22.74 13.43 7.52
C GLY A 252 21.89 13.08 8.75
N ARG A 253 20.56 12.97 8.61
CA ARG A 253 19.61 12.68 9.69
C ARG A 253 18.73 11.48 9.36
N VAL A 254 18.61 10.59 10.34
CA VAL A 254 17.79 9.39 10.28
C VAL A 254 16.77 9.43 11.41
N CYS A 255 15.50 9.14 11.11
CA CYS A 255 14.50 8.86 12.14
C CYS A 255 14.02 7.42 12.03
N VAL A 256 14.03 6.70 13.14
CA VAL A 256 13.53 5.32 13.24
C VAL A 256 12.13 5.36 13.84
N LEU A 257 11.15 4.84 13.09
CA LEU A 257 9.75 4.73 13.51
C LEU A 257 9.44 3.32 13.99
N GLU A 258 9.04 3.22 15.25
CA GLU A 258 8.65 1.97 15.89
C GLU A 258 7.12 1.87 15.95
N CYS A 259 6.56 0.80 15.39
CA CYS A 259 5.11 0.54 15.46
C CYS A 259 4.66 0.08 16.86
N ALA A 260 3.37 0.21 17.14
CA ALA A 260 2.76 -0.39 18.34
C ALA A 260 2.72 -1.93 18.22
N ALA A 261 2.60 -2.63 19.36
CA ALA A 261 2.68 -4.09 19.42
C ALA A 261 1.56 -4.84 18.66
N ASP A 262 0.43 -4.16 18.40
CA ASP A 262 -0.71 -4.70 17.67
C ASP A 262 -0.80 -4.22 16.21
N GLU A 263 0.25 -3.55 15.74
CA GLU A 263 0.42 -3.03 14.38
C GLU A 263 1.69 -3.60 13.75
N ARG A 264 1.99 -3.20 12.51
CA ARG A 264 3.20 -3.60 11.78
C ARG A 264 3.86 -2.38 11.16
N ASN A 265 5.12 -2.48 10.81
CA ASN A 265 5.88 -1.39 10.21
C ASN A 265 5.26 -0.76 8.95
N PHE A 266 4.58 -1.54 8.10
CA PHE A 266 3.87 -1.00 6.94
C PHE A 266 2.69 -0.08 7.33
N CYS A 267 2.26 -0.12 8.58
CA CYS A 267 1.21 0.77 9.06
C CYS A 267 1.62 2.25 8.97
N TRP A 268 2.91 2.56 9.12
CA TRP A 268 3.45 3.90 8.91
C TRP A 268 3.24 4.43 7.48
N ILE A 269 3.17 3.53 6.50
CA ILE A 269 2.92 3.89 5.10
C ILE A 269 1.43 4.20 4.92
N HIS A 270 0.56 3.28 5.34
CA HIS A 270 -0.87 3.35 5.01
C HIS A 270 -1.70 4.15 6.02
N GLN A 271 -1.64 3.80 7.31
CA GLN A 271 -2.35 4.55 8.35
C GLN A 271 -1.53 5.78 8.79
N GLY A 272 -0.21 5.70 8.77
CA GLY A 272 0.66 6.83 9.11
C GLY A 272 0.76 7.88 8.01
N LYS A 273 0.64 7.48 6.74
CA LYS A 273 0.83 8.35 5.56
C LYS A 273 2.12 9.19 5.67
N ILE A 274 3.18 8.58 6.22
CA ILE A 274 4.40 9.32 6.57
C ILE A 274 5.09 9.89 5.34
N ALA A 275 5.07 9.20 4.20
CA ALA A 275 5.65 9.71 2.96
C ALA A 275 4.99 11.04 2.56
N ASN A 276 3.66 11.11 2.54
CA ASN A 276 2.92 12.34 2.24
C ASN A 276 3.26 13.46 3.22
N ILE A 277 3.36 13.15 4.53
CA ILE A 277 3.76 14.12 5.55
C ILE A 277 5.16 14.67 5.27
N MET A 278 6.13 13.79 5.02
CA MET A 278 7.52 14.18 4.78
C MET A 278 7.67 14.98 3.49
N ASP A 279 7.01 14.56 2.42
CA ASP A 279 6.99 15.25 1.12
C ASP A 279 6.41 16.67 1.26
N ASN A 280 5.28 16.80 1.96
CA ASN A 280 4.61 18.09 2.13
C ASN A 280 5.44 19.04 3.02
N LEU A 281 6.00 18.53 4.12
CA LEU A 281 6.88 19.32 4.98
C LEU A 281 8.15 19.77 4.23
N SER A 282 8.73 18.90 3.41
CA SER A 282 9.91 19.22 2.61
C SER A 282 9.59 20.21 1.50
N GLY A 283 8.48 20.03 0.79
CA GLY A 283 8.00 20.93 -0.27
C GLY A 283 7.69 22.35 0.23
N GLU A 284 7.23 22.48 1.48
CA GLU A 284 7.07 23.77 2.15
C GLU A 284 8.36 24.30 2.82
N GLY A 285 9.49 23.59 2.70
CA GLY A 285 10.77 23.98 3.26
C GLY A 285 10.82 23.96 4.80
N ARG A 286 9.93 23.19 5.45
CA ARG A 286 9.87 23.04 6.91
C ARG A 286 10.96 22.11 7.46
N ILE A 287 11.38 21.14 6.65
CA ILE A 287 12.41 20.15 6.99
C ILE A 287 13.42 20.02 5.84
N LYS A 288 14.60 19.49 6.14
CA LYS A 288 15.62 19.15 5.14
C LYS A 288 16.04 17.70 5.29
N GLY A 289 15.93 16.96 4.19
CA GLY A 289 16.53 15.64 3.95
C GLY A 289 16.64 14.70 5.15
N ILE A 290 15.50 14.20 5.62
CA ILE A 290 15.45 13.20 6.70
C ILE A 290 15.10 11.84 6.09
N MET A 291 15.96 10.84 6.30
CA MET A 291 15.66 9.45 5.97
C MET A 291 14.83 8.84 7.10
N ILE A 292 13.81 8.07 6.76
CA ILE A 292 12.95 7.41 7.75
C ILE A 292 13.07 5.90 7.62
N ILE A 293 13.35 5.20 8.72
CA ILE A 293 13.32 3.73 8.79
C ILE A 293 12.06 3.34 9.57
N MET A 294 11.13 2.65 8.92
CA MET A 294 9.92 2.12 9.52
C MET A 294 10.11 0.65 9.85
N ALA A 295 10.05 0.31 11.13
CA ALA A 295 10.40 -1.00 11.63
C ALA A 295 9.43 -1.50 12.71
N ASP A 296 9.40 -2.82 12.86
CA ASP A 296 8.69 -3.45 13.98
C ASP A 296 9.48 -3.22 15.27
N SER A 297 8.82 -3.33 16.43
CA SER A 297 9.41 -3.07 17.75
C SER A 297 10.59 -3.98 18.15
N THR A 298 10.95 -4.93 17.29
CA THR A 298 12.03 -5.90 17.51
C THR A 298 13.29 -5.59 16.70
N ILE A 299 13.33 -4.48 15.94
CA ILE A 299 14.51 -4.13 15.15
C ILE A 299 15.74 -3.87 16.03
N SER A 300 16.89 -4.40 15.63
CA SER A 300 18.16 -4.20 16.33
C SER A 300 18.97 -3.03 15.75
N ASP A 301 19.86 -2.47 16.57
CA ASP A 301 20.81 -1.44 16.13
C ASP A 301 21.71 -1.92 14.97
N ASP A 302 22.04 -3.20 14.93
CA ASP A 302 22.83 -3.81 13.84
C ASP A 302 22.06 -3.76 12.51
N ILE A 303 20.76 -4.10 12.52
CA ILE A 303 19.92 -4.02 11.32
C ILE A 303 19.79 -2.56 10.87
N ILE A 304 19.58 -1.64 11.80
CA ILE A 304 19.53 -0.20 11.50
C ILE A 304 20.86 0.25 10.87
N GLY A 305 22.00 -0.13 11.47
CA GLY A 305 23.34 0.14 10.96
C GLY A 305 23.52 -0.35 9.52
N ASN A 306 23.17 -1.61 9.26
CA ASN A 306 23.25 -2.21 7.93
C ASN A 306 22.40 -1.46 6.90
N ILE A 307 21.16 -1.11 7.25
CA ILE A 307 20.29 -0.31 6.38
C ILE A 307 20.92 1.06 6.11
N THR A 308 21.36 1.77 7.15
CA THR A 308 21.95 3.11 7.00
C THR A 308 23.23 3.09 6.14
N ALA A 309 24.02 2.02 6.21
CA ALA A 309 25.23 1.86 5.42
C ALA A 309 24.93 1.73 3.91
N ILE A 310 23.83 1.07 3.51
CA ILE A 310 23.38 0.97 2.10
C ILE A 310 23.18 2.37 1.50
N TYR A 311 22.69 3.31 2.31
CA TYR A 311 22.40 4.68 1.91
C TYR A 311 23.58 5.64 2.10
N GLY A 312 24.78 5.14 2.42
CA GLY A 312 25.98 5.96 2.63
C GLY A 312 25.93 6.84 3.87
N ILE A 313 25.02 6.56 4.80
CA ILE A 313 24.88 7.32 6.05
C ILE A 313 26.00 6.90 7.00
N LYS A 314 26.77 7.88 7.48
CA LYS A 314 27.85 7.65 8.44
C LYS A 314 27.31 7.27 9.81
N ASP A 315 28.04 6.47 10.58
CA ASP A 315 27.67 6.12 11.96
C ASP A 315 27.51 7.32 12.89
N SER A 316 28.17 8.44 12.56
CA SER A 316 28.04 9.72 13.28
C SER A 316 26.75 10.48 12.97
N ALA A 317 25.89 9.97 12.08
CA ALA A 317 24.62 10.60 11.75
C ALA A 317 23.71 10.69 12.97
N GLN A 318 22.94 11.77 13.05
CA GLN A 318 21.96 11.95 14.11
C GLN A 318 20.81 10.98 13.88
N LYS A 319 20.55 10.12 14.87
CA LYS A 319 19.47 9.13 14.88
C LYS A 319 18.42 9.55 15.90
N GLU A 320 17.23 9.85 15.42
CA GLU A 320 16.06 10.18 16.25
C GLU A 320 15.10 8.99 16.30
N TRP A 321 14.48 8.73 17.45
CA TRP A 321 13.52 7.64 17.60
C TRP A 321 12.13 8.20 17.80
N PHE A 322 11.14 7.62 17.12
CA PHE A 322 9.74 7.94 17.29
C PHE A 322 8.91 6.66 17.36
N LYS A 323 8.19 6.50 18.46
CA LYS A 323 7.31 5.36 18.68
C LYS A 323 5.86 5.82 18.68
N LYS A 324 4.97 5.07 18.04
CA LYS A 324 3.52 5.26 18.22
C LYS A 324 3.12 4.82 19.63
N GLY A 325 2.43 5.69 20.36
CA GLY A 325 2.05 5.44 21.75
C GLY A 325 1.04 4.31 21.90
N ASP A 326 1.05 3.65 23.06
CA ASP A 326 0.07 2.62 23.38
C ASP A 326 -1.33 3.23 23.42
N ASN A 327 -2.27 2.66 22.64
CA ASN A 327 -3.63 3.19 22.45
C ASN A 327 -3.70 4.61 21.85
N GLU A 328 -2.61 5.12 21.27
CA GLU A 328 -2.62 6.37 20.52
C GLU A 328 -3.32 6.15 19.17
N SER A 329 -4.27 7.02 18.82
CA SER A 329 -4.88 7.00 17.49
C SER A 329 -3.89 7.44 16.42
N TRP A 330 -4.06 6.98 15.18
CA TRP A 330 -3.22 7.42 14.07
C TRP A 330 -3.31 8.93 13.83
N THR A 331 -4.49 9.53 14.03
CA THR A 331 -4.66 10.99 13.97
C THR A 331 -3.73 11.71 14.95
N SER A 332 -3.76 11.33 16.24
CA SER A 332 -2.87 11.93 17.26
C SER A 332 -1.39 11.69 16.93
N CYS A 333 -1.06 10.48 16.51
CA CYS A 333 0.30 10.08 16.16
C CYS A 333 0.86 10.94 15.02
N ARG A 334 0.08 11.20 13.95
CA ARG A 334 0.46 12.05 12.81
C ARG A 334 0.77 13.48 13.27
N HIS A 335 -0.05 14.05 14.15
CA HIS A 335 0.15 15.40 14.68
C HIS A 335 1.46 15.50 15.47
N ARG A 336 1.71 14.52 16.35
CA ARG A 336 2.94 14.47 17.15
C ARG A 336 4.17 14.25 16.27
N PHE A 337 4.06 13.45 15.22
CA PHE A 337 5.12 13.22 14.26
C PHE A 337 5.50 14.51 13.51
N VAL A 338 4.52 15.27 13.00
CA VAL A 338 4.76 16.58 12.37
C VAL A 338 5.48 17.54 13.31
N ASN A 339 5.08 17.60 14.57
CA ASN A 339 5.72 18.46 15.57
C ASN A 339 7.17 18.05 15.83
N LEU A 340 7.46 16.75 15.91
CA LEU A 340 8.84 16.26 16.02
C LEU A 340 9.67 16.67 14.80
N MET A 341 9.17 16.38 13.59
CA MET A 341 9.92 16.64 12.35
C MET A 341 10.24 18.14 12.18
N CYS A 342 9.30 19.03 12.49
CA CYS A 342 9.54 20.48 12.47
C CYS A 342 10.50 20.97 13.57
N GLY A 343 10.66 20.21 14.66
CA GLY A 343 11.59 20.51 15.75
C GLY A 343 13.01 20.02 15.50
N ILE A 344 13.18 19.01 14.63
CA ILE A 344 14.48 18.51 14.17
C ILE A 344 15.01 19.50 13.11
N GLN A 345 15.58 20.63 13.55
CA GLN A 345 16.24 21.60 12.66
C GLN A 345 17.76 21.43 12.61
#